data_AF-A0A8E2DXH5-F1
#
_entry.id   AF-A0A8E2DXH5-F1
#
_cell.length_a   1.000
_cell.length_b   1.000
_cell.length_c   1.000
_cell.angle_alpha   90.00
_cell.angle_beta   90.00
_cell.angle_gamma   90.00
#
_symmetry.space_group_name_H-M   'P 1'
#
loop_
_entity.id
_entity.type
_entity.pdbx_description
1 polymer ?
#
loop_
_entity_poly.entity_id
_entity_poly.type
_entity_poly.pdbx_seq_one_letter_code
_entity_poly.pdbx_strand_id
1 'polypeptide(L)'
;MALLARSALADCVSFGMDFQNGGEYFQNSLSNDDFTFVSQFEGCQNDTANNVLVDPNGNQYLCTNTNLQPDDTDEMSTCPLEKSQLFSGPWSVLILSNNGNGDPIAYERDFSLDVGPQSTSTVSSPVAPRNSQS
;
A
#
# COMPACT_ATOMS: atom_id res chain seq x y z
N MET A 1 -17.21 44.50 -0.33
CA MET A 1 -17.12 43.52 -1.43
C MET A 1 -15.83 42.73 -1.22
N ALA A 2 -15.87 41.67 -0.42
CA ALA A 2 -14.73 40.75 -0.29
C ALA A 2 -14.91 39.65 -1.33
N LEU A 3 -13.96 39.55 -2.26
CA LEU A 3 -13.87 38.42 -3.18
C LEU A 3 -13.64 37.15 -2.34
N LEU A 4 -14.64 36.28 -2.29
CA LEU A 4 -14.43 34.88 -1.90
C LEU A 4 -13.66 34.23 -3.05
N ALA A 5 -12.33 34.16 -2.91
CA ALA A 5 -11.54 33.28 -3.74
C ALA A 5 -11.97 31.85 -3.41
N ARG A 6 -12.76 31.24 -4.29
CA ARG A 6 -12.95 29.79 -4.28
C ARG A 6 -11.64 29.19 -4.76
N SER A 7 -10.73 28.93 -3.83
CA SER A 7 -9.68 27.95 -4.06
C SER A 7 -10.42 26.64 -4.39
N ALA A 8 -10.21 26.10 -5.58
CA ALA A 8 -10.54 24.70 -5.80
C ALA A 8 -9.55 23.92 -4.93
N LEU A 9 -9.94 23.58 -3.70
CA LEU A 9 -9.29 22.50 -2.99
C LEU A 9 -9.54 21.27 -3.86
N ALA A 10 -8.47 20.66 -4.37
CA ALA A 10 -8.61 19.30 -4.87
C ALA A 10 -9.19 18.47 -3.71
N ASP A 11 -10.18 17.62 -3.99
CA ASP A 11 -10.66 16.68 -2.97
C ASP A 11 -9.45 15.87 -2.51
N CYS A 12 -9.20 15.80 -1.20
CA CYS A 12 -8.08 15.04 -0.64
C CYS A 12 -8.23 13.56 -1.01
N VAL A 13 -7.34 13.04 -1.84
CA VAL A 13 -7.41 11.67 -2.38
C VAL A 13 -6.26 10.81 -1.89
N SER A 14 -6.50 9.49 -1.86
CA SER A 14 -5.48 8.49 -1.52
C SER A 14 -5.28 7.48 -2.64
N PHE A 15 -4.03 7.22 -2.98
CA PHE A 15 -3.63 6.27 -4.01
C PHE A 15 -2.79 5.13 -3.42
N GLY A 16 -2.92 3.94 -4.01
CA GLY A 16 -2.14 2.78 -3.62
C GLY A 16 -0.97 2.52 -4.55
N MET A 17 0.21 2.37 -3.97
CA MET A 17 1.44 2.20 -4.74
C MET A 17 1.84 0.73 -4.88
N ASP A 18 1.68 -0.06 -3.82
CA ASP A 18 2.00 -1.49 -3.81
C ASP A 18 0.75 -2.38 -3.90
N PHE A 19 -0.25 -2.11 -3.06
CA PHE A 19 -1.55 -2.80 -3.08
C PHE A 19 -2.62 -1.86 -3.61
N GLN A 20 -3.05 -2.12 -4.84
CA GLN A 20 -4.07 -1.35 -5.55
C GLN A 20 -5.42 -2.05 -5.47
N ASN A 21 -6.48 -1.25 -5.54
CA ASN A 21 -7.85 -1.77 -5.44
C ASN A 21 -8.16 -2.80 -6.54
N GLY A 22 -8.67 -3.96 -6.15
CA GLY A 22 -8.96 -5.12 -6.99
C GLY A 22 -7.74 -5.93 -7.44
N GLY A 23 -6.53 -5.60 -7.00
CA GLY A 23 -5.30 -6.31 -7.37
C GLY A 23 -5.11 -7.63 -6.63
N GLU A 24 -4.25 -8.49 -7.19
CA GLU A 24 -3.84 -9.77 -6.58
C GLU A 24 -2.31 -9.80 -6.43
N TYR A 25 -1.83 -10.11 -5.21
CA TYR A 25 -0.43 -9.94 -4.85
C TYR A 25 0.11 -11.14 -4.07
N PHE A 26 1.33 -11.57 -4.40
CA PHE A 26 1.99 -12.67 -3.69
C PHE A 26 2.66 -12.20 -2.39
N GLN A 27 2.52 -12.97 -1.31
CA GLN A 27 3.29 -12.78 -0.07
C GLN A 27 4.04 -14.06 0.31
N ASN A 28 5.29 -13.89 0.75
CA ASN A 28 6.12 -15.01 1.18
C ASN A 28 5.78 -15.42 2.61
N SER A 29 5.09 -16.55 2.75
CA SER A 29 4.75 -17.18 4.05
C SER A 29 5.95 -17.51 4.95
N LEU A 30 7.18 -17.48 4.43
CA LEU A 30 8.41 -17.76 5.18
C LEU A 30 9.14 -16.49 5.65
N SER A 31 8.63 -15.30 5.33
CA SER A 31 9.21 -14.03 5.78
C SER A 31 8.61 -13.62 7.12
N ASN A 32 9.49 -13.30 8.08
CA ASN A 32 9.10 -12.69 9.35
C ASN A 32 9.22 -11.15 9.29
N ASP A 33 9.35 -10.58 8.09
CA ASP A 33 9.29 -9.12 7.94
C ASP A 33 7.86 -8.67 8.17
N ASP A 34 7.70 -7.49 8.77
CA ASP A 34 6.38 -6.88 8.96
C ASP A 34 5.67 -6.69 7.61
N PHE A 35 4.35 -6.85 7.62
CA PHE A 35 3.53 -6.44 6.51
C PHE A 35 3.40 -4.91 6.49
N THR A 36 3.75 -4.33 5.35
CA THR A 36 3.69 -2.89 5.11
C THR A 36 2.87 -2.62 3.86
N PHE A 37 2.25 -1.46 3.80
CA PHE A 37 1.66 -0.95 2.56
C PHE A 37 2.04 0.52 2.36
N VAL A 38 2.05 0.96 1.10
CA VAL A 38 2.41 2.31 0.70
C VAL A 38 1.22 3.03 0.08
N SER A 39 0.99 4.25 0.54
CA SER A 39 0.00 5.15 -0.02
C SER A 39 0.63 6.49 -0.37
N GLN A 40 0.06 7.15 -1.38
CA GLN A 40 0.30 8.56 -1.67
C GLN A 40 -1.00 9.33 -1.47
N PHE A 41 -0.85 10.61 -1.18
CA PHE A 41 -1.95 11.53 -0.96
C PHE A 41 -1.81 12.74 -1.87
N GLU A 42 -2.92 13.35 -2.28
CA GLU A 42 -2.92 14.56 -3.11
C GLU A 42 -4.08 15.47 -2.68
N GLY A 43 -3.84 16.78 -2.61
CA GLY A 43 -4.88 17.76 -2.27
C GLY A 43 -5.26 17.82 -0.78
N CYS A 44 -4.51 17.13 0.08
CA CYS A 44 -4.82 17.02 1.49
C CYS A 44 -4.27 18.18 2.33
N GLN A 45 -4.84 18.35 3.53
CA GLN A 45 -4.31 19.27 4.54
C GLN A 45 -3.24 18.57 5.40
N ASN A 46 -2.49 19.35 6.16
CA ASN A 46 -1.50 18.82 7.09
C ASN A 46 -2.20 18.07 8.24
N ASP A 47 -2.25 16.75 8.12
CA ASP A 47 -2.75 15.82 9.13
C ASP A 47 -2.12 14.43 8.90
N THR A 48 -2.47 13.49 9.76
CA THR A 48 -2.13 12.07 9.61
C THR A 48 -3.37 11.23 9.36
N ALA A 49 -3.22 10.14 8.64
CA ALA A 49 -4.23 9.10 8.52
C ALA A 49 -4.00 7.98 9.54
N ASN A 50 -5.10 7.51 10.14
CA ASN A 50 -5.14 6.24 10.84
C ASN A 50 -5.39 5.13 9.82
N ASN A 51 -4.55 4.10 9.89
CA ASN A 51 -4.46 3.04 8.91
C ASN A 51 -4.90 1.72 9.51
N VAL A 52 -5.86 1.03 8.90
CA VAL A 52 -6.38 -0.25 9.40
C VAL A 52 -6.31 -1.29 8.31
N LEU A 53 -5.66 -2.42 8.61
CA LEU A 53 -5.71 -3.61 7.77
C LEU A 53 -6.84 -4.51 8.24
N VAL A 54 -7.63 -5.03 7.31
CA VAL A 54 -8.74 -5.95 7.57
C VAL A 54 -8.44 -7.29 6.89
N ASP A 55 -8.49 -8.37 7.66
CA ASP A 55 -8.24 -9.73 7.15
C ASP A 55 -9.52 -10.35 6.53
N PRO A 56 -9.40 -11.47 5.79
CA PRO A 56 -10.55 -12.15 5.20
C PRO A 56 -11.63 -12.62 6.19
N ASN A 57 -11.32 -12.71 7.49
CA ASN A 57 -12.28 -13.07 8.53
C ASN A 57 -12.94 -11.83 9.16
N GLY A 58 -12.55 -10.63 8.75
CA GLY A 58 -13.03 -9.36 9.27
C GLY A 58 -12.30 -8.86 10.51
N ASN A 59 -11.19 -9.48 10.92
CA ASN A 59 -10.38 -8.94 12.02
C ASN A 59 -9.63 -7.70 11.56
N GLN A 60 -9.49 -6.73 12.45
CA GLN A 60 -8.91 -5.43 12.17
C GLN A 60 -7.60 -5.23 12.94
N TYR A 61 -6.59 -4.72 12.25
CA TYR A 61 -5.27 -4.46 12.78
C TYR A 61 -4.93 -3.00 12.54
N LEU A 62 -4.72 -2.24 13.62
CA LEU A 62 -4.29 -0.85 13.52
C LEU A 62 -2.80 -0.81 13.15
N CYS A 63 -2.50 -0.24 11.99
CA CYS A 63 -1.15 -0.05 11.48
C CYS A 63 -0.63 1.35 11.84
N THR A 64 0.65 1.64 11.57
CA THR A 64 1.21 2.96 11.84
C THR A 64 0.56 4.05 11.00
N ASN A 65 0.46 5.25 11.56
CA ASN A 65 -0.09 6.40 10.83
C ASN A 65 0.83 6.84 9.69
N THR A 66 0.24 7.45 8.66
CA THR A 66 0.93 8.05 7.51
C THR A 66 0.61 9.53 7.43
N ASN A 67 1.55 10.36 6.98
CA ASN A 67 1.26 11.78 6.77
C ASN A 67 0.43 11.96 5.50
N LEU A 68 -0.46 12.95 5.47
CA LEU A 68 -1.22 13.30 4.26
C LEU A 68 -0.47 14.28 3.35
N GLN A 69 0.68 14.77 3.79
CA GLN A 69 1.52 15.73 3.07
C GLN A 69 3.00 15.35 3.25
N PRO A 70 3.87 15.68 2.28
CA PRO A 70 3.54 16.39 1.03
C PRO A 70 2.84 15.49 0.00
N ASP A 71 2.18 16.14 -0.95
CA ASP A 71 1.52 15.45 -2.05
C ASP A 71 2.50 14.55 -2.83
N ASP A 72 2.00 13.46 -3.41
CA ASP A 72 2.74 12.52 -4.26
C ASP A 72 3.98 11.90 -3.58
N THR A 73 4.01 11.86 -2.25
CA THR A 73 5.10 11.27 -1.47
C THR A 73 4.70 9.90 -0.93
N ASP A 74 5.58 8.91 -1.11
CA ASP A 74 5.38 7.55 -0.61
C ASP A 74 5.36 7.54 0.92
N GLU A 75 4.19 7.26 1.47
CA GLU A 75 3.97 7.15 2.91
C GLU A 75 3.69 5.69 3.26
N MET A 76 4.58 5.11 4.06
CA MET A 76 4.54 3.70 4.43
C MET A 76 3.86 3.50 5.78
N SER A 77 2.88 2.59 5.81
CA SER A 77 2.29 2.08 7.04
C SER A 77 2.81 0.68 7.33
N THR A 78 3.12 0.40 8.60
CA THR A 78 3.56 -0.91 9.10
C THR A 78 2.47 -1.49 10.01
N CYS A 79 2.05 -2.72 9.74
CA CYS A 79 1.00 -3.39 10.50
C CYS A 79 1.60 -4.36 11.54
N PRO A 80 0.89 -4.65 12.65
CA PRO A 80 1.36 -5.55 13.70
C PRO A 80 1.17 -7.03 13.31
N LEU A 81 1.59 -7.37 12.09
CA LEU A 81 1.54 -8.69 11.49
C LEU A 81 2.81 -8.91 10.68
N GLU A 82 3.48 -10.03 10.91
CA GLU A 82 4.54 -10.51 10.03
C GLU A 82 3.91 -11.11 8.76
N LYS A 83 4.65 -11.09 7.64
CA LYS A 83 4.20 -11.70 6.38
C LYS A 83 3.90 -13.21 6.52
N SER A 84 4.57 -13.89 7.44
CA SER A 84 4.35 -15.29 7.80
C SER A 84 2.97 -15.56 8.42
N GLN A 85 2.33 -14.52 8.96
CA GLN A 85 1.01 -14.59 9.60
C GLN A 85 -0.14 -14.29 8.63
N LEU A 86 0.18 -13.85 7.40
CA LEU A 86 -0.81 -13.62 6.36
C LEU A 86 -1.33 -14.96 5.80
N PHE A 87 -2.49 -14.91 5.16
CA PHE A 87 -3.09 -16.06 4.49
C PHE A 87 -3.82 -15.62 3.23
N SER A 88 -3.94 -16.55 2.28
CA SER A 88 -4.56 -16.25 0.99
C SER A 88 -6.03 -15.89 1.14
N GLY A 89 -6.48 -14.89 0.39
CA GLY A 89 -7.87 -14.41 0.43
C GLY A 89 -8.00 -12.91 0.22
N PRO A 90 -9.22 -12.37 0.38
CA PRO A 90 -9.50 -10.93 0.27
C PRO A 90 -9.09 -10.17 1.54
N TRP A 91 -8.28 -9.14 1.36
CA TRP A 91 -7.83 -8.20 2.38
C TRP A 91 -8.28 -6.79 2.02
N SER A 92 -8.46 -5.93 3.02
CA SER A 92 -8.79 -4.53 2.80
C SER A 92 -7.89 -3.62 3.63
N VAL A 93 -7.58 -2.45 3.10
CA VAL A 93 -6.94 -1.36 3.85
C VAL A 93 -7.90 -0.19 3.93
N LEU A 94 -8.12 0.30 5.14
CA LEU A 94 -8.89 1.50 5.45
C LEU A 94 -7.95 2.63 5.84
N ILE A 95 -8.17 3.80 5.25
CA ILE A 95 -7.39 5.02 5.48
C ILE A 95 -8.37 6.11 5.94
N LEU A 96 -8.25 6.51 7.20
CA LEU A 96 -9.20 7.38 7.88
C LEU A 96 -8.50 8.64 8.41
N SER A 97 -9.01 9.82 8.10
CA SER A 97 -8.48 11.08 8.67
C SER A 97 -9.55 12.15 8.75
N ASN A 98 -9.39 13.08 9.70
CA ASN A 98 -10.18 14.31 9.76
C ASN A 98 -9.58 15.41 8.86
N ASN A 99 -8.51 15.11 8.13
CA ASN A 99 -7.88 15.98 7.15
C ASN A 99 -7.62 17.40 7.70
N GLY A 100 -7.09 17.49 8.92
CA GLY A 100 -6.73 18.75 9.57
C GLY A 100 -7.92 19.59 10.02
N ASN A 101 -9.08 18.98 10.26
CA ASN A 101 -10.40 19.63 10.39
C ASN A 101 -10.93 20.22 9.07
N GLY A 102 -10.43 19.75 7.93
CA GLY A 102 -11.01 19.94 6.61
C GLY A 102 -12.09 18.90 6.32
N ASP A 103 -12.27 18.57 5.03
CA ASP A 103 -13.19 17.51 4.63
C ASP A 103 -12.59 16.14 4.99
N PRO A 104 -13.24 15.35 5.87
CA PRO A 104 -12.69 14.09 6.34
C PRO A 104 -12.62 13.07 5.20
N ILE A 105 -11.62 12.20 5.26
CA ILE A 105 -11.42 11.13 4.29
C ILE A 105 -11.66 9.76 4.92
N ALA A 106 -12.23 8.88 4.13
CA ALA A 106 -12.38 7.47 4.42
C ALA A 106 -12.22 6.70 3.11
N TYR A 107 -11.00 6.23 2.85
CA TYR A 107 -10.70 5.41 1.69
C TYR A 107 -10.61 3.94 2.09
N GLU A 108 -11.19 3.09 1.26
CA GLU A 108 -11.06 1.63 1.34
C GLU A 108 -10.42 1.16 0.04
N ARG A 109 -9.50 0.22 0.16
CA ARG A 109 -9.01 -0.56 -0.98
C ARG A 109 -9.07 -2.03 -0.64
N ASP A 110 -9.63 -2.80 -1.55
CA ASP A 110 -9.70 -4.24 -1.46
C ASP A 110 -8.64 -4.85 -2.37
N PHE A 111 -7.99 -5.91 -1.94
CA PHE A 111 -7.03 -6.66 -2.74
C PHE A 111 -7.02 -8.11 -2.29
N SER A 112 -6.52 -9.02 -3.12
CA SER A 112 -6.30 -10.41 -2.72
C SER A 112 -4.82 -10.67 -2.50
N LEU A 113 -4.53 -11.51 -1.51
CA LEU A 113 -3.22 -12.08 -1.30
C LEU A 113 -3.20 -13.54 -1.74
N ASP A 114 -2.13 -13.94 -2.43
CA ASP A 114 -1.71 -15.33 -2.59
C ASP A 114 -0.47 -15.58 -1.72
N VAL A 115 -0.64 -16.36 -0.66
CA VAL A 115 0.37 -16.54 0.37
C VAL A 115 0.96 -17.95 0.30
N GLY A 116 2.27 -18.02 0.07
CA GLY A 116 2.97 -19.30 -0.08
C GLY A 116 4.48 -19.18 0.11
N PRO A 117 5.21 -20.31 0.13
CA PRO A 117 6.66 -20.27 0.17
C PRO A 117 7.21 -19.79 -1.17
N GLN A 118 8.13 -18.83 -1.16
CA GLN A 118 8.80 -18.38 -2.38
C GLN A 118 9.67 -19.52 -2.96
N SER A 119 9.55 -19.79 -4.26
CA SER A 119 10.42 -20.72 -5.00
C SER A 119 11.31 -19.95 -5.96
N THR A 120 12.63 -20.17 -5.92
CA THR A 120 13.59 -19.54 -6.83
C THR A 120 14.10 -20.55 -7.85
N SER A 121 14.14 -20.17 -9.12
CA SER A 121 14.74 -20.96 -10.20
C SER A 121 15.95 -20.23 -10.77
N THR A 122 17.13 -20.85 -10.72
CA THR A 122 18.35 -20.28 -11.31
C THR A 122 18.47 -20.75 -12.76
N VAL A 123 18.30 -19.84 -13.72
CA VAL A 123 18.58 -20.12 -15.14
C VAL A 123 20.05 -19.81 -15.42
N SER A 124 20.85 -20.85 -15.65
CA SER A 124 22.21 -20.69 -16.16
C SER A 124 22.18 -20.68 -17.70
N SER A 125 22.42 -19.52 -18.32
CA SER A 125 22.64 -19.46 -19.77
C SER A 125 24.03 -20.01 -20.11
N PRO A 126 24.16 -21.07 -20.93
CA PRO A 126 25.47 -21.52 -21.38
C PRO A 126 26.06 -20.49 -22.35
N VAL A 127 27.26 -19.98 -22.05
CA VAL A 127 28.04 -19.18 -23.00
C VAL A 127 28.44 -20.09 -24.16
N ALA A 128 27.99 -19.77 -25.37
CA ALA A 128 28.39 -20.50 -26.56
C ALA A 128 29.91 -20.30 -26.82
N PRO A 129 30.69 -21.37 -27.06
CA PRO A 129 32.10 -21.22 -27.43
C PRO A 129 32.20 -20.48 -28.76
N ARG A 130 33.02 -19.43 -28.80
CA ARG A 130 33.34 -18.66 -29.99
C ARG A 130 34.22 -19.54 -30.90
N ASN A 131 33.63 -20.23 -31.87
CA ASN A 131 34.40 -20.97 -32.87
C ASN A 131 35.26 -19.97 -33.67
N SER A 132 36.58 -20.02 -33.50
CA SER A 132 37.50 -19.33 -34.42
C SER A 132 37.50 -20.09 -35.75
N GLN A 133 36.94 -19.47 -36.80
CA GLN A 133 37.14 -19.96 -38.16
C GLN A 133 38.61 -19.79 -38.53
N SER A 134 39.22 -20.89 -38.97
CA SER A 134 40.54 -20.96 -39.61
C SER A 134 40.42 -20.68 -41.10
#